data_AF-A0A5N6D6Z2-F1
#
_entry.id   AF-A0A5N6D6Z2-F1
#
_cell.length_a   1.000
_cell.length_b   1.000
_cell.length_c   1.000
_cell.angle_alpha   90.00
_cell.angle_beta   90.00
_cell.angle_gamma   90.00
#
_symmetry.space_group_name_H-M   'P 1'
#
loop_
_entity.id
_entity.type
_entity.pdbx_description
1 polymer ?
#
loop_
_entity_poly.entity_id
_entity_poly.type
_entity_poly.pdbx_seq_one_letter_code
_entity_poly.pdbx_strand_id
1 'polypeptide(L)'
;MPPTPREIDLWNMIDQCEGVIAKQKGLLIAKTEELRVVKQRMEDGWALETRPRETTVIVELRQELAVKEGQLIFAQGKLRNVQDDTTAKERSLCERVAQLEQQLAREREQAEADSLNEHRLPRAELQTRKDQLVTLEHRLAAAEAREQQSRGHTDTEHQNLVELTAQCQAFQAEHNRLKLQFRDSSVAIQERDAALGRVILLETEPVTTQSSAESVVRQAQESLAHAYKADMALRQSMSDLQHTCDLTLAQERATADQAQKRASDLTAEVNDLQGKIGMEMRDAERSHEQAAAAERTIQILEHRLARCEASHSSQEIPGTQVTASQQQTEINDLRRQLGEAKQGFMWPSEQVAQEGVQKLREVLGNEERARTEDNICWGKKTRELEDECQKLRTRWTCEHPFGGCCAEFLDRGALLILCAW
;
A
#
# COMPACT_ATOMS: atom_id res chain seq x y z
N MET A 1 -246.55 -60.52 -14.84
CA MET A 1 -245.86 -61.52 -15.67
C MET A 1 -245.04 -62.40 -14.76
N PRO A 2 -244.94 -63.70 -15.07
CA PRO A 2 -243.91 -64.58 -14.52
C PRO A 2 -242.51 -64.02 -14.84
N PRO A 3 -241.48 -64.44 -14.08
CA PRO A 3 -240.18 -63.78 -14.07
C PRO A 3 -239.52 -63.85 -15.44
N THR A 4 -238.82 -62.77 -15.79
CA THR A 4 -238.09 -62.74 -17.07
C THR A 4 -236.72 -63.40 -16.90
N PRO A 5 -236.20 -64.10 -17.93
CA PRO A 5 -234.94 -64.84 -17.87
C PRO A 5 -233.72 -64.05 -17.36
N ARG A 6 -233.75 -62.71 -17.45
CA ARG A 6 -232.65 -61.80 -17.10
C ARG A 6 -232.42 -61.64 -15.60
N GLU A 7 -233.45 -61.87 -14.78
CA GLU A 7 -233.37 -61.70 -13.31
C GLU A 7 -232.81 -62.95 -12.61
N ILE A 8 -232.93 -64.14 -13.22
CA ILE A 8 -232.36 -65.39 -12.69
C ILE A 8 -230.84 -65.44 -12.93
N ASP A 9 -230.35 -64.92 -14.06
CA ASP A 9 -228.90 -64.88 -14.37
C ASP A 9 -228.11 -63.95 -13.44
N LEU A 10 -228.70 -62.84 -12.97
CA LEU A 10 -228.06 -61.89 -12.06
C LEU A 10 -227.85 -62.46 -10.66
N TRP A 11 -228.81 -63.22 -10.14
CA TRP A 11 -228.66 -63.90 -8.85
C TRP A 11 -227.59 -64.99 -8.88
N ASN A 12 -227.50 -65.76 -9.97
CA ASN A 12 -226.45 -66.76 -10.13
C ASN A 12 -225.03 -66.16 -10.20
N MET A 13 -224.85 -64.95 -10.74
CA MET A 13 -223.54 -64.28 -10.71
C MET A 13 -223.15 -63.78 -9.32
N ILE A 14 -224.13 -63.31 -8.53
CA ILE A 14 -223.88 -62.82 -7.17
C ILE A 14 -223.41 -63.97 -6.27
N ASP A 15 -224.06 -65.14 -6.34
CA ASP A 15 -223.64 -66.34 -5.62
C ASP A 15 -222.23 -66.83 -6.06
N GLN A 16 -221.88 -66.70 -7.34
CA GLN A 16 -220.52 -67.01 -7.82
C GLN A 16 -219.46 -66.05 -7.25
N CYS A 17 -219.75 -64.75 -7.18
CA CYS A 17 -218.84 -63.75 -6.63
C CYS A 17 -218.60 -63.95 -5.12
N GLU A 18 -219.65 -64.30 -4.36
CA GLU A 18 -219.50 -64.62 -2.93
C GLU A 18 -218.68 -65.89 -2.71
N GLY A 19 -218.83 -66.90 -3.57
CA GLY A 19 -218.02 -68.12 -3.55
C GLY A 19 -216.51 -67.88 -3.77
N VAL A 20 -216.14 -66.92 -4.62
CA VAL A 20 -214.72 -66.60 -4.90
C VAL A 20 -214.09 -65.81 -3.75
N ILE A 21 -214.83 -64.88 -3.14
CA ILE A 21 -214.36 -64.09 -2.00
C ILE A 21 -214.11 -64.99 -0.77
N ALA A 22 -214.98 -65.99 -0.54
CA ALA A 22 -214.76 -66.99 0.51
C ALA A 22 -213.51 -67.84 0.26
N LYS A 23 -213.25 -68.24 -1.00
CA LYS A 23 -212.03 -68.95 -1.39
C LYS A 23 -210.76 -68.14 -1.16
N GLN A 24 -210.76 -66.85 -1.48
CA GLN A 24 -209.59 -65.98 -1.27
C GLN A 24 -209.30 -65.71 0.21
N LYS A 25 -210.32 -65.63 1.07
CA LYS A 25 -210.12 -65.56 2.53
C LYS A 25 -209.54 -66.84 3.12
N GLY A 26 -209.97 -68.01 2.65
CA GLY A 26 -209.41 -69.30 3.07
C GLY A 26 -207.94 -69.46 2.71
N LEU A 27 -207.53 -69.00 1.52
CA LEU A 27 -206.14 -69.07 1.04
C LEU A 27 -205.18 -68.19 1.86
N LEU A 28 -205.61 -67.00 2.28
CA LEU A 28 -204.81 -66.07 3.09
C LEU A 28 -204.55 -66.61 4.50
N ILE A 29 -205.53 -67.30 5.10
CA ILE A 29 -205.37 -67.95 6.41
C ILE A 29 -204.41 -69.15 6.31
N ALA A 30 -204.54 -69.98 5.27
CA ALA A 30 -203.64 -71.11 5.03
C ALA A 30 -202.17 -70.67 4.84
N LYS A 31 -201.93 -69.60 4.06
CA LYS A 31 -200.59 -69.04 3.84
C LYS A 31 -199.95 -68.43 5.09
N THR A 32 -200.77 -67.93 6.02
CA THR A 32 -200.28 -67.35 7.28
C THR A 32 -199.88 -68.44 8.28
N GLU A 33 -200.60 -69.55 8.32
CA GLU A 33 -200.25 -70.69 9.18
C GLU A 33 -199.05 -71.48 8.66
N GLU A 34 -198.88 -71.61 7.33
CA GLU A 34 -197.66 -72.18 6.74
C GLU A 34 -196.40 -71.38 7.11
N LEU A 35 -196.47 -70.04 7.09
CA LEU A 35 -195.34 -69.19 7.50
C LEU A 35 -195.07 -69.26 9.00
N ARG A 36 -196.11 -69.44 9.83
CA ARG A 36 -195.94 -69.70 11.27
C ARG A 36 -195.28 -71.06 11.52
N VAL A 37 -195.68 -72.10 10.78
CA VAL A 37 -195.10 -73.46 10.87
C VAL A 37 -193.67 -73.49 10.36
N VAL A 38 -193.31 -72.75 9.31
CA VAL A 38 -191.92 -72.70 8.83
C VAL A 38 -191.02 -71.89 9.76
N LYS A 39 -191.52 -70.80 10.35
CA LYS A 39 -190.78 -70.05 11.38
C LYS A 39 -190.58 -70.88 12.64
N GLN A 40 -191.61 -71.61 13.07
CA GLN A 40 -191.53 -72.58 14.18
C GLN A 40 -190.58 -73.75 13.85
N ARG A 41 -190.56 -74.28 12.62
CA ARG A 41 -189.59 -75.33 12.20
C ARG A 41 -188.15 -74.84 12.07
N MET A 42 -187.93 -73.55 11.84
CA MET A 42 -186.57 -72.97 11.86
C MET A 42 -186.08 -72.74 13.30
N GLU A 43 -186.99 -72.49 14.24
CA GLU A 43 -186.68 -72.38 15.68
C GLU A 43 -186.59 -73.76 16.37
N ASP A 44 -187.36 -74.76 15.93
CA ASP A 44 -187.39 -76.12 16.50
C ASP A 44 -186.48 -77.13 15.76
N GLY A 45 -185.91 -76.77 14.61
CA GLY A 45 -184.94 -77.58 13.86
C GLY A 45 -183.49 -77.46 14.35
N TRP A 46 -183.24 -76.62 15.36
CA TRP A 46 -181.99 -76.53 16.11
C TRP A 46 -182.01 -77.36 17.40
N ALA A 47 -182.95 -78.30 17.52
CA ALA A 47 -183.03 -79.19 18.67
C ALA A 47 -183.44 -80.61 18.26
N LEU A 48 -182.71 -81.58 18.86
CA LEU A 48 -182.89 -83.04 18.87
C LEU A 48 -182.11 -83.76 17.75
N GLU A 49 -181.23 -84.73 18.00
CA GLU A 49 -180.94 -85.49 19.22
C GLU A 49 -179.76 -86.43 18.96
N THR A 50 -178.86 -86.61 19.92
CA THR A 50 -178.35 -87.94 20.33
C THR A 50 -177.59 -87.85 21.67
N ARG A 51 -178.29 -88.32 22.72
CA ARG A 51 -177.84 -88.69 24.07
C ARG A 51 -176.97 -89.98 24.05
N PRO A 52 -176.44 -90.49 25.19
CA PRO A 52 -175.94 -89.87 26.43
C PRO A 52 -174.53 -90.40 26.85
N ARG A 53 -173.88 -89.72 27.82
CA ARG A 53 -172.59 -90.07 28.51
C ARG A 53 -171.29 -89.52 27.89
N GLU A 54 -171.10 -88.20 27.91
CA GLU A 54 -169.81 -87.55 27.60
C GLU A 54 -169.46 -86.42 28.56
N THR A 55 -169.76 -86.58 29.85
CA THR A 55 -169.40 -85.59 30.89
C THR A 55 -167.94 -85.71 31.33
N THR A 56 -167.26 -86.82 31.00
CA THR A 56 -165.83 -87.05 31.28
C THR A 56 -164.92 -86.47 30.18
N VAL A 57 -165.32 -86.61 28.90
CA VAL A 57 -164.50 -86.20 27.74
C VAL A 57 -164.36 -84.68 27.66
N ILE A 58 -165.38 -83.91 28.03
CA ILE A 58 -165.29 -82.44 28.06
C ILE A 58 -164.36 -81.95 29.18
N VAL A 59 -164.29 -82.66 30.31
CA VAL A 59 -163.34 -82.35 31.39
C VAL A 59 -161.92 -82.72 30.97
N GLU A 60 -161.72 -83.87 30.33
CA GLU A 60 -160.42 -84.32 29.81
C GLU A 60 -159.90 -83.40 28.70
N LEU A 61 -160.74 -82.96 27.76
CA LEU A 61 -160.36 -82.01 26.72
C LEU A 61 -160.04 -80.61 27.29
N ARG A 62 -160.77 -80.15 28.32
CA ARG A 62 -160.43 -78.90 29.02
C ARG A 62 -159.12 -79.02 29.81
N GLN A 63 -158.86 -80.18 30.41
CA GLN A 63 -157.61 -80.48 31.10
C GLN A 63 -156.43 -80.56 30.11
N GLU A 64 -156.60 -81.24 28.96
CA GLU A 64 -155.60 -81.29 27.89
C GLU A 64 -155.33 -79.92 27.27
N LEU A 65 -156.37 -79.11 27.05
CA LEU A 65 -156.21 -77.73 26.56
C LEU A 65 -155.38 -76.90 27.54
N ALA A 66 -155.68 -76.96 28.84
CA ALA A 66 -154.93 -76.26 29.88
C ALA A 66 -153.47 -76.77 29.98
N VAL A 67 -153.24 -78.08 29.84
CA VAL A 67 -151.90 -78.68 29.79
C VAL A 67 -151.13 -78.21 28.55
N LYS A 68 -151.79 -78.13 27.38
CA LYS A 68 -151.19 -77.66 26.14
C LYS A 68 -150.92 -76.16 26.14
N GLU A 69 -151.81 -75.35 26.72
CA GLU A 69 -151.57 -73.93 26.98
C GLU A 69 -150.38 -73.73 27.94
N GLY A 70 -150.29 -74.53 29.02
CA GLY A 70 -149.14 -74.52 29.90
C GLY A 70 -147.82 -74.91 29.21
N GLN A 71 -147.85 -75.92 28.33
CA GLN A 71 -146.70 -76.31 27.50
C GLN A 71 -146.29 -75.20 26.52
N LEU A 72 -147.27 -74.48 25.95
CA LEU A 72 -147.02 -73.38 25.00
C LEU A 72 -146.44 -72.15 25.69
N ILE A 73 -146.95 -71.79 26.87
CA ILE A 73 -146.39 -70.72 27.71
C ILE A 73 -144.96 -71.05 28.13
N PHE A 74 -144.69 -72.31 28.54
CA PHE A 74 -143.35 -72.75 28.89
C PHE A 74 -142.39 -72.76 27.70
N ALA A 75 -142.84 -73.19 26.52
CA ALA A 75 -142.05 -73.15 25.29
C ALA A 75 -141.75 -71.71 24.84
N GLN A 76 -142.72 -70.79 24.94
CA GLN A 76 -142.51 -69.37 24.67
C GLN A 76 -141.53 -68.74 25.68
N GLY A 77 -141.60 -69.11 26.96
CA GLY A 77 -140.64 -68.68 27.97
C GLY A 77 -139.21 -69.15 27.66
N LYS A 78 -139.03 -70.41 27.25
CA LYS A 78 -137.73 -70.92 26.81
C LYS A 78 -137.20 -70.21 25.56
N LEU A 79 -138.07 -69.95 24.59
CA LEU A 79 -137.69 -69.23 23.36
C LEU A 79 -137.20 -67.82 23.69
N ARG A 80 -137.90 -67.11 24.59
CA ARG A 80 -137.51 -65.76 25.02
C ARG A 80 -136.14 -65.75 25.71
N ASN A 81 -135.87 -66.70 26.61
CA ASN A 81 -134.55 -66.81 27.24
C ASN A 81 -133.41 -67.07 26.25
N VAL A 82 -133.61 -67.95 25.26
CA VAL A 82 -132.60 -68.21 24.22
C VAL A 82 -132.37 -66.95 23.37
N GLN A 83 -133.45 -66.22 23.06
CA GLN A 83 -133.37 -64.98 22.30
C GLN A 83 -132.56 -63.92 23.06
N ASP A 84 -132.85 -63.72 24.35
CA ASP A 84 -132.11 -62.79 25.21
C ASP A 84 -130.63 -63.17 25.33
N ASP A 85 -130.30 -64.46 25.51
CA ASP A 85 -128.93 -64.97 25.54
C ASP A 85 -128.19 -64.75 24.21
N THR A 86 -128.85 -64.94 23.06
CA THR A 86 -128.24 -64.67 21.75
C THR A 86 -127.95 -63.20 21.54
N THR A 87 -128.88 -62.32 21.92
CA THR A 87 -128.67 -60.87 21.84
C THR A 87 -127.54 -60.40 22.77
N ALA A 88 -127.41 -60.99 23.96
CA ALA A 88 -126.33 -60.68 24.89
C ALA A 88 -124.95 -61.10 24.33
N LYS A 89 -124.85 -62.29 23.71
CA LYS A 89 -123.62 -62.75 23.06
C LYS A 89 -123.24 -61.89 21.85
N GLU A 90 -124.22 -61.48 21.05
CA GLU A 90 -123.99 -60.60 19.90
C GLU A 90 -123.41 -59.24 20.34
N ARG A 91 -123.98 -58.60 21.37
CA ARG A 91 -123.42 -57.36 21.93
C ARG A 91 -121.99 -57.52 22.44
N SER A 92 -121.71 -58.62 23.15
CA SER A 92 -120.36 -58.90 23.67
C SER A 92 -119.32 -59.10 22.56
N LEU A 93 -119.70 -59.74 21.44
CA LEU A 93 -118.82 -59.89 20.29
C LEU A 93 -118.58 -58.56 19.56
N CYS A 94 -119.61 -57.74 19.39
CA CYS A 94 -119.47 -56.40 18.81
C CYS A 94 -118.50 -55.52 19.62
N GLU A 95 -118.59 -55.54 20.95
CA GLU A 95 -117.65 -54.81 21.82
C GLU A 95 -116.21 -55.33 21.70
N ARG A 96 -116.03 -56.66 21.59
CA ARG A 96 -114.70 -57.26 21.40
C ARG A 96 -114.06 -56.84 20.07
N VAL A 97 -114.84 -56.81 18.98
CA VAL A 97 -114.36 -56.40 17.66
C VAL A 97 -113.92 -54.93 17.69
N ALA A 98 -114.72 -54.05 18.29
CA ALA A 98 -114.35 -52.63 18.42
C ALA A 98 -113.04 -52.42 19.21
N GLN A 99 -112.82 -53.21 20.27
CA GLN A 99 -111.56 -53.17 21.04
C GLN A 99 -110.35 -53.61 20.21
N LEU A 100 -110.48 -54.68 19.42
CA LEU A 100 -109.40 -55.18 18.57
C LEU A 100 -109.08 -54.22 17.42
N GLU A 101 -110.10 -53.62 16.80
CA GLU A 101 -109.90 -52.59 15.78
C GLU A 101 -109.14 -51.37 16.34
N GLN A 102 -109.48 -50.95 17.56
CA GLN A 102 -108.77 -49.85 18.22
C GLN A 102 -107.32 -50.21 18.58
N GLN A 103 -107.04 -51.45 19.00
CA GLN A 103 -105.67 -51.91 19.24
C GLN A 103 -104.85 -51.93 17.94
N LEU A 104 -105.42 -52.45 16.85
CA LEU A 104 -104.73 -52.51 15.56
C LEU A 104 -104.39 -51.11 15.02
N ALA A 105 -105.29 -50.14 15.20
CA ALA A 105 -105.04 -48.75 14.80
C ALA A 105 -103.87 -48.15 15.59
N ARG A 106 -103.82 -48.37 16.91
CA ARG A 106 -102.73 -47.87 17.76
C ARG A 106 -101.39 -48.51 17.42
N GLU A 107 -101.35 -49.81 17.16
CA GLU A 107 -100.11 -50.50 16.78
C GLU A 107 -99.58 -50.02 15.43
N ARG A 108 -100.46 -49.72 14.47
CA ARG A 108 -100.05 -49.17 13.17
C ARG A 108 -99.47 -47.76 13.30
N GLU A 109 -100.13 -46.87 14.03
CA GLU A 109 -99.61 -45.51 14.27
C GLU A 109 -98.26 -45.53 14.98
N GLN A 110 -98.10 -46.43 15.97
CA GLN A 110 -96.84 -46.58 16.69
C GLN A 110 -95.70 -47.09 15.77
N ALA A 111 -95.96 -48.11 14.95
CA ALA A 111 -94.97 -48.65 14.02
C ALA A 111 -94.53 -47.64 12.95
N GLU A 112 -95.46 -46.83 12.43
CA GLU A 112 -95.13 -45.75 11.47
C GLU A 112 -94.27 -44.67 12.13
N ALA A 113 -94.60 -44.25 13.36
CA ALA A 113 -93.82 -43.28 14.11
C ALA A 113 -92.38 -43.77 14.39
N ASP A 114 -92.25 -45.04 14.77
CA ASP A 114 -90.94 -45.66 15.03
C ASP A 114 -90.09 -45.74 13.75
N SER A 115 -90.68 -46.15 12.61
CA SER A 115 -89.98 -46.21 11.32
C SER A 115 -89.49 -44.84 10.81
N LEU A 116 -90.29 -43.78 11.00
CA LEU A 116 -89.91 -42.42 10.64
C LEU A 116 -88.76 -41.91 11.51
N ASN A 117 -88.75 -42.29 12.79
CA ASN A 117 -87.67 -41.93 13.70
C ASN A 117 -86.36 -42.67 13.36
N GLU A 118 -86.43 -43.96 13.01
CA GLU A 118 -85.29 -44.76 12.55
C GLU A 118 -84.64 -44.21 11.28
N HIS A 119 -85.41 -43.62 10.36
CA HIS A 119 -84.84 -43.00 9.15
C HIS A 119 -84.34 -41.56 9.37
N ARG A 120 -84.90 -40.83 10.35
CA ARG A 120 -84.55 -39.44 10.63
C ARG A 120 -83.17 -39.31 11.29
N LEU A 121 -82.85 -40.19 12.24
CA LEU A 121 -81.58 -40.16 12.99
C LEU A 121 -80.34 -40.38 12.08
N PRO A 122 -80.25 -41.44 11.26
CA PRO A 122 -79.11 -41.67 10.37
C PRO A 122 -78.95 -40.60 9.30
N ARG A 123 -80.07 -40.02 8.81
CA ARG A 123 -80.02 -38.92 7.85
C ARG A 123 -79.40 -37.66 8.45
N ALA A 124 -79.70 -37.34 9.71
CA ALA A 124 -79.10 -36.22 10.42
C ALA A 124 -77.59 -36.44 10.69
N GLU A 125 -77.21 -37.66 11.06
CA GLU A 125 -75.80 -38.02 11.25
C GLU A 125 -75.00 -37.95 9.94
N LEU A 126 -75.57 -38.46 8.84
CA LEU A 126 -74.93 -38.42 7.53
C LEU A 126 -74.76 -36.99 7.02
N GLN A 127 -75.74 -36.11 7.27
CA GLN A 127 -75.61 -34.69 6.97
C GLN A 127 -74.50 -34.03 7.80
N THR A 128 -74.41 -34.34 9.08
CA THR A 128 -73.35 -33.81 9.96
C THR A 128 -71.97 -34.30 9.52
N ARG A 129 -71.83 -35.58 9.14
CA ARG A 129 -70.59 -36.14 8.59
C ARG A 129 -70.19 -35.48 7.28
N LYS A 130 -71.16 -35.17 6.42
CA LYS A 130 -70.94 -34.44 5.17
C LYS A 130 -70.39 -33.03 5.43
N ASP A 131 -70.99 -32.29 6.37
CA ASP A 131 -70.55 -30.94 6.73
C ASP A 131 -69.14 -30.93 7.36
N GLN A 132 -68.82 -31.95 8.15
CA GLN A 132 -67.47 -32.17 8.70
C GLN A 132 -66.43 -32.42 7.60
N LEU A 133 -66.77 -33.22 6.59
CA LEU A 133 -65.90 -33.51 5.44
C LEU A 133 -65.59 -32.23 4.65
N VAL A 134 -66.63 -31.43 4.33
CA VAL A 134 -66.45 -30.15 3.63
C VAL A 134 -65.54 -29.20 4.44
N THR A 135 -65.70 -29.19 5.77
CA THR A 135 -64.84 -28.38 6.65
C THR A 135 -63.39 -28.85 6.63
N LEU A 136 -63.16 -30.16 6.62
CA LEU A 136 -61.81 -30.73 6.53
C LEU A 136 -61.17 -30.46 5.17
N GLU A 137 -61.91 -30.57 4.08
CA GLU A 137 -61.44 -30.24 2.73
C GLU A 137 -61.00 -28.77 2.64
N HIS A 138 -61.80 -27.83 3.17
CA HIS A 138 -61.43 -26.41 3.21
C HIS A 138 -60.17 -26.17 4.03
N ARG A 139 -60.02 -26.86 5.18
CA ARG A 139 -58.82 -26.77 6.01
C ARG A 139 -57.59 -27.34 5.31
N LEU A 140 -57.74 -28.43 4.57
CA LEU A 140 -56.66 -29.05 3.81
C LEU A 140 -56.20 -28.12 2.69
N ALA A 141 -57.14 -27.60 1.88
CA ALA A 141 -56.84 -26.63 0.82
C ALA A 141 -56.16 -25.36 1.37
N ALA A 142 -56.61 -24.86 2.52
CA ALA A 142 -55.96 -23.73 3.18
C ALA A 142 -54.55 -24.07 3.70
N ALA A 143 -54.30 -25.30 4.16
CA ALA A 143 -52.98 -25.75 4.58
C ALA A 143 -52.03 -25.91 3.38
N GLU A 144 -52.50 -26.51 2.28
CA GLU A 144 -51.76 -26.64 1.02
C GLU A 144 -51.40 -25.27 0.44
N ALA A 145 -52.33 -24.31 0.44
CA ALA A 145 -52.06 -22.95 0.00
C ALA A 145 -50.96 -22.27 0.85
N ARG A 146 -50.99 -22.46 2.18
CA ARG A 146 -49.94 -21.94 3.08
C ARG A 146 -48.59 -22.62 2.84
N GLU A 147 -48.58 -23.93 2.62
CA GLU A 147 -47.36 -24.66 2.32
C GLU A 147 -46.76 -24.18 1.00
N GLN A 148 -47.56 -24.07 -0.06
CA GLN A 148 -47.12 -23.59 -1.37
C GLN A 148 -46.54 -22.17 -1.28
N GLN A 149 -47.19 -21.29 -0.50
CA GLN A 149 -46.68 -19.95 -0.22
C GLN A 149 -45.35 -19.99 0.54
N SER A 150 -45.22 -20.85 1.57
CA SER A 150 -43.99 -21.00 2.34
C SER A 150 -42.83 -21.54 1.49
N ARG A 151 -43.09 -22.52 0.62
CA ARG A 151 -42.11 -23.05 -0.33
C ARG A 151 -41.64 -21.98 -1.32
N GLY A 152 -42.58 -21.21 -1.86
CA GLY A 152 -42.24 -20.06 -2.72
C GLY A 152 -41.37 -19.03 -2.02
N HIS A 153 -41.58 -18.79 -0.72
CA HIS A 153 -40.75 -17.88 0.08
C HIS A 153 -39.35 -18.46 0.32
N THR A 154 -39.24 -19.73 0.69
CA THR A 154 -37.93 -20.38 0.87
C THR A 154 -37.12 -20.46 -0.43
N ASP A 155 -37.79 -20.67 -1.57
CA ASP A 155 -37.13 -20.70 -2.88
C ASP A 155 -36.58 -19.32 -3.26
N THR A 156 -37.34 -18.25 -2.99
CA THR A 156 -36.87 -16.87 -3.21
C THR A 156 -35.76 -16.48 -2.26
N GLU A 157 -35.83 -16.86 -0.97
CA GLU A 157 -34.74 -16.66 -0.01
C GLU A 157 -33.47 -17.41 -0.42
N HIS A 158 -33.60 -18.65 -0.91
CA HIS A 158 -32.48 -19.42 -1.40
C HIS A 158 -31.84 -18.78 -2.63
N GLN A 159 -32.64 -18.30 -3.60
CA GLN A 159 -32.15 -17.54 -4.75
C GLN A 159 -31.42 -16.26 -4.33
N ASN A 160 -31.98 -15.49 -3.40
CA ASN A 160 -31.35 -14.28 -2.87
C ASN A 160 -30.02 -14.59 -2.16
N LEU A 161 -29.93 -15.69 -1.40
CA LEU A 161 -28.69 -16.13 -0.76
C LEU A 161 -27.62 -16.56 -1.78
N VAL A 162 -28.02 -17.27 -2.83
CA VAL A 162 -27.11 -17.66 -3.92
C VAL A 162 -26.60 -16.41 -4.66
N GLU A 163 -27.47 -15.46 -4.97
CA GLU A 163 -27.10 -14.21 -5.62
C GLU A 163 -26.15 -13.37 -4.74
N LEU A 164 -26.47 -13.21 -3.45
CA LEU A 164 -25.62 -12.50 -2.50
C LEU A 164 -24.25 -13.17 -2.37
N THR A 165 -24.20 -14.50 -2.34
CA THR A 165 -22.95 -15.26 -2.29
C THR A 165 -22.11 -15.01 -3.54
N ALA A 166 -22.73 -15.01 -4.72
CA ALA A 166 -22.05 -14.70 -5.98
C ALA A 166 -21.52 -13.26 -6.00
N GLN A 167 -22.30 -12.29 -5.50
CA GLN A 167 -21.85 -10.90 -5.37
C GLN A 167 -20.67 -10.77 -4.40
N CYS A 168 -20.72 -11.42 -3.23
CA CYS A 168 -19.61 -11.43 -2.28
C CYS A 168 -18.33 -12.02 -2.89
N GLN A 169 -18.44 -13.11 -3.65
CA GLN A 169 -17.31 -13.72 -4.37
C GLN A 169 -16.74 -12.78 -5.43
N ALA A 170 -17.60 -12.09 -6.20
CA ALA A 170 -17.18 -11.10 -7.19
C ALA A 170 -16.43 -9.91 -6.54
N PHE A 171 -16.98 -9.36 -5.44
CA PHE A 171 -16.29 -8.31 -4.67
C PHE A 171 -14.95 -8.78 -4.11
N GLN A 172 -14.86 -10.01 -3.64
CA GLN A 172 -13.61 -10.56 -3.11
C GLN A 172 -12.57 -10.75 -4.22
N ALA A 173 -12.98 -11.18 -5.42
CA ALA A 173 -12.11 -11.28 -6.58
C ALA A 173 -11.58 -9.88 -6.99
N GLU A 174 -12.44 -8.86 -7.06
CA GLU A 174 -12.03 -7.48 -7.36
C GLU A 174 -11.11 -6.90 -6.28
N HIS A 175 -11.40 -7.16 -5.00
CA HIS A 175 -10.51 -6.74 -3.91
C HIS A 175 -9.12 -7.36 -4.03
N ASN A 176 -9.04 -8.66 -4.32
CA ASN A 176 -7.76 -9.36 -4.52
C ASN A 176 -7.02 -8.82 -5.75
N ARG A 177 -7.74 -8.52 -6.84
CA ARG A 177 -7.19 -7.90 -8.05
C ARG A 177 -6.59 -6.53 -7.75
N LEU A 178 -7.32 -5.65 -7.08
CA LEU A 178 -6.85 -4.32 -6.68
C LEU A 178 -5.67 -4.40 -5.71
N LYS A 179 -5.69 -5.34 -4.77
CA LYS A 179 -4.58 -5.58 -3.84
C LYS A 179 -3.30 -6.00 -4.57
N LEU A 180 -3.41 -6.83 -5.60
CA LEU A 180 -2.28 -7.21 -6.44
C LEU A 180 -1.76 -5.99 -7.24
N GLN A 181 -2.66 -5.24 -7.90
CA GLN A 181 -2.29 -4.02 -8.62
C GLN A 181 -1.60 -2.98 -7.72
N PHE A 182 -2.03 -2.84 -6.47
CA PHE A 182 -1.40 -1.96 -5.50
C PHE A 182 0.01 -2.42 -5.14
N ARG A 183 0.21 -3.74 -4.95
CA ARG A 183 1.56 -4.31 -4.73
C ARG A 183 2.47 -4.05 -5.92
N ASP A 184 1.99 -4.31 -7.14
CA ASP A 184 2.77 -4.11 -8.37
C ASP A 184 3.13 -2.63 -8.54
N SER A 185 2.19 -1.72 -8.29
CA SER A 185 2.44 -0.27 -8.31
C SER A 185 3.45 0.16 -7.24
N SER A 186 3.38 -0.41 -6.04
CA SER A 186 4.34 -0.13 -4.97
C SER A 186 5.75 -0.59 -5.34
N VAL A 187 5.89 -1.76 -5.98
CA VAL A 187 7.19 -2.26 -6.48
C VAL A 187 7.72 -1.33 -7.57
N ALA A 188 6.88 -0.95 -8.55
CA ALA A 188 7.27 -0.04 -9.61
C ALA A 188 7.74 1.34 -9.08
N ILE A 189 7.07 1.88 -8.05
CA ILE A 189 7.50 3.12 -7.37
C ILE A 189 8.86 2.93 -6.70
N GLN A 190 9.08 1.81 -5.99
CA GLN A 190 10.35 1.53 -5.34
C GLN A 190 11.50 1.39 -6.35
N GLU A 191 11.27 0.70 -7.48
CA GLU A 191 12.24 0.56 -8.56
C GLU A 191 12.56 1.91 -9.22
N ARG A 192 11.53 2.74 -9.45
CA ARG A 192 11.69 4.12 -9.94
C ARG A 192 12.54 4.95 -8.98
N ASP A 193 12.24 4.92 -7.69
CA ASP A 193 12.96 5.71 -6.69
C ASP A 193 14.42 5.24 -6.54
N ALA A 194 14.66 3.92 -6.61
CA ALA A 194 16.01 3.37 -6.67
C ALA A 194 16.76 3.78 -7.95
N ALA A 195 16.07 3.83 -9.10
CA ALA A 195 16.66 4.32 -10.35
C ALA A 195 16.99 5.81 -10.29
N LEU A 196 16.08 6.63 -9.73
CA LEU A 196 16.32 8.07 -9.50
C LEU A 196 17.53 8.29 -8.58
N GLY A 197 17.66 7.51 -7.50
CA GLY A 197 18.84 7.56 -6.63
C GLY A 197 20.14 7.26 -7.38
N ARG A 198 20.14 6.29 -8.29
CA ARG A 198 21.30 6.01 -9.16
C ARG A 198 21.59 7.14 -10.14
N VAL A 199 20.57 7.75 -10.73
CA VAL A 199 20.73 8.90 -11.64
C VAL A 199 21.38 10.08 -10.90
N ILE A 200 20.91 10.41 -9.69
CA ILE A 200 21.51 11.50 -8.90
C ILE A 200 22.99 11.22 -8.61
N LEU A 201 23.35 9.98 -8.25
CA LEU A 201 24.75 9.62 -8.03
C LEU A 201 25.58 9.77 -9.32
N LEU A 202 25.07 9.26 -10.44
CA LEU A 202 25.72 9.37 -11.75
C LEU A 202 25.77 10.81 -12.27
N GLU A 203 24.90 11.71 -11.85
CA GLU A 203 24.99 13.15 -12.18
C GLU A 203 26.06 13.86 -11.35
N THR A 204 26.32 13.41 -10.12
CA THR A 204 27.37 14.00 -9.26
C THR A 204 28.78 13.52 -9.60
N GLU A 205 28.93 12.27 -10.05
CA GLU A 205 30.22 11.70 -10.48
C GLU A 205 30.94 12.53 -11.57
N PRO A 206 30.33 12.96 -12.69
CA PRO A 206 30.99 13.76 -13.72
C PRO A 206 31.43 15.13 -13.20
N VAL A 207 30.65 15.74 -12.29
CA VAL A 207 31.02 17.05 -11.69
C VAL A 207 32.25 16.90 -10.80
N THR A 208 32.28 15.86 -9.96
CA THR A 208 33.43 15.61 -9.08
C THR A 208 34.69 15.20 -9.85
N THR A 209 34.54 14.34 -10.87
CA THR A 209 35.65 13.93 -11.74
C THR A 209 36.16 15.09 -12.59
N GLN A 210 35.28 15.94 -13.11
CA GLN A 210 35.66 17.16 -13.83
C GLN A 210 36.44 18.11 -12.92
N SER A 211 35.96 18.38 -11.70
CA SER A 211 36.65 19.24 -10.74
C SER A 211 38.04 18.69 -10.37
N SER A 212 38.15 17.37 -10.18
CA SER A 212 39.42 16.69 -9.95
C SER A 212 40.37 16.82 -11.14
N ALA A 213 39.88 16.57 -12.36
CA ALA A 213 40.66 16.70 -13.59
C ALA A 213 41.15 18.14 -13.81
N GLU A 214 40.28 19.14 -13.62
CA GLU A 214 40.64 20.56 -13.70
C GLU A 214 41.72 20.93 -12.67
N SER A 215 41.66 20.36 -11.46
CA SER A 215 42.70 20.57 -10.46
C SER A 215 44.05 19.98 -10.87
N VAL A 216 44.06 18.77 -11.44
CA VAL A 216 45.28 18.12 -11.93
C VAL A 216 45.87 18.91 -13.11
N VAL A 217 45.03 19.37 -14.04
CA VAL A 217 45.47 20.21 -15.18
C VAL A 217 46.09 21.51 -14.69
N ARG A 218 45.46 22.18 -13.71
CA ARG A 218 45.99 23.41 -13.12
C ARG A 218 47.36 23.18 -12.48
N GLN A 219 47.50 22.11 -11.69
CA GLN A 219 48.77 21.76 -11.05
C GLN A 219 49.85 21.42 -12.09
N ALA A 220 49.50 20.72 -13.17
CA ALA A 220 50.42 20.43 -14.27
C ALA A 220 50.87 21.70 -15.00
N GLN A 221 49.96 22.65 -15.22
CA GLN A 221 50.30 23.95 -15.82
C GLN A 221 51.20 24.79 -14.92
N GLU A 222 50.95 24.83 -13.61
CA GLU A 222 51.82 25.49 -12.64
C GLU A 222 53.21 24.86 -12.61
N SER A 223 53.28 23.53 -12.56
CA SER A 223 54.55 22.78 -12.61
C SER A 223 55.33 23.07 -13.91
N LEU A 224 54.64 23.10 -15.05
CA LEU A 224 55.23 23.44 -16.34
C LEU A 224 55.77 24.88 -16.35
N ALA A 225 55.01 25.85 -15.84
CA ALA A 225 55.44 27.24 -15.74
C ALA A 225 56.67 27.39 -14.82
N HIS A 226 56.73 26.64 -13.72
CA HIS A 226 57.90 26.58 -12.84
C HIS A 226 59.12 25.97 -13.54
N ALA A 227 58.94 24.87 -14.27
CA ALA A 227 60.00 24.24 -15.04
C ALA A 227 60.57 25.18 -16.12
N TYR A 228 59.71 25.90 -16.85
CA TYR A 228 60.15 26.90 -17.82
C TYR A 228 60.94 28.04 -17.18
N LYS A 229 60.50 28.56 -16.02
CA LYS A 229 61.25 29.59 -15.29
C LYS A 229 62.63 29.08 -14.85
N ALA A 230 62.70 27.85 -14.36
CA ALA A 230 63.95 27.23 -13.95
C ALA A 230 64.91 27.00 -15.14
N ASP A 231 64.41 26.53 -16.29
CA ASP A 231 65.22 26.38 -17.51
C ASP A 231 65.77 27.72 -17.99
N MET A 232 64.95 28.77 -18.01
CA MET A 232 65.40 30.12 -18.37
C MET A 232 66.48 30.64 -17.41
N ALA A 233 66.31 30.44 -16.09
CA ALA A 233 67.32 30.82 -15.11
C ALA A 233 68.63 30.05 -15.28
N LEU A 234 68.55 28.74 -15.58
CA LEU A 234 69.72 27.90 -15.85
C LEU A 234 70.46 28.35 -17.11
N ARG A 235 69.73 28.64 -18.21
CA ARG A 235 70.32 29.16 -19.44
C ARG A 235 71.02 30.49 -19.22
N GLN A 236 70.42 31.39 -18.45
CA GLN A 236 71.03 32.67 -18.09
C GLN A 236 72.32 32.43 -17.28
N SER A 237 72.27 31.59 -16.25
CA SER A 237 73.45 31.25 -15.44
C SER A 237 74.57 30.62 -16.26
N MET A 238 74.25 29.73 -17.21
CA MET A 238 75.22 29.13 -18.12
C MET A 238 75.86 30.17 -19.04
N SER A 239 75.08 31.13 -19.55
CA SER A 239 75.59 32.25 -20.36
C SER A 239 76.51 33.17 -19.55
N ASP A 240 76.12 33.50 -18.31
CA ASP A 240 76.90 34.35 -17.43
C ASP A 240 78.23 33.67 -17.03
N LEU A 241 78.18 32.36 -16.75
CA LEU A 241 79.36 31.55 -16.47
C LEU A 241 80.29 31.49 -17.69
N GLN A 242 79.74 31.23 -18.88
CA GLN A 242 80.51 31.23 -20.12
C GLN A 242 81.21 32.57 -20.34
N HIS A 243 80.48 33.69 -20.19
CA HIS A 243 81.05 35.02 -20.31
C HIS A 243 82.17 35.26 -19.29
N THR A 244 81.98 34.84 -18.05
CA THR A 244 82.99 34.96 -16.99
C THR A 244 84.24 34.14 -17.32
N CYS A 245 84.08 32.91 -17.83
CA CYS A 245 85.20 32.08 -18.28
C CYS A 245 85.94 32.68 -19.49
N ASP A 246 85.22 33.21 -20.48
CA ASP A 246 85.84 33.85 -21.64
C ASP A 246 86.63 35.11 -21.22
N LEU A 247 86.09 35.89 -20.28
CA LEU A 247 86.77 37.06 -19.72
C LEU A 247 88.04 36.67 -18.95
N THR A 248 87.97 35.66 -18.07
CA THR A 248 89.14 35.22 -17.31
C THR A 248 90.20 34.60 -18.21
N LEU A 249 89.80 33.81 -19.21
CA LEU A 249 90.72 33.27 -20.22
C LEU A 249 91.40 34.38 -21.04
N ALA A 250 90.66 35.42 -21.44
CA ALA A 250 91.23 36.57 -22.13
C ALA A 250 92.22 37.34 -21.24
N GLN A 251 91.89 37.51 -19.96
CA GLN A 251 92.77 38.15 -18.98
C GLN A 251 94.05 37.32 -18.77
N GLU A 252 93.95 36.01 -18.58
CA GLU A 252 95.11 35.11 -18.43
C GLU A 252 96.00 35.08 -19.68
N ARG A 253 95.41 35.16 -20.88
CA ARG A 253 96.18 35.30 -22.12
C ARG A 253 96.94 36.62 -22.16
N ALA A 254 96.30 37.73 -21.78
CA ALA A 254 96.95 39.04 -21.75
C ALA A 254 98.08 39.11 -20.70
N THR A 255 97.90 38.51 -19.52
CA THR A 255 98.96 38.43 -18.49
C THR A 255 100.11 37.53 -18.95
N ALA A 256 99.82 36.40 -19.59
CA ALA A 256 100.83 35.51 -20.16
C ALA A 256 101.64 36.20 -21.27
N ASP A 257 100.99 36.89 -22.21
CA ASP A 257 101.64 37.67 -23.27
C ASP A 257 102.54 38.77 -22.68
N GLN A 258 102.07 39.47 -21.64
CA GLN A 258 102.85 40.48 -20.93
C GLN A 258 104.07 39.86 -20.23
N ALA A 259 103.91 38.72 -19.57
CA ALA A 259 105.00 38.01 -18.91
C ALA A 259 106.03 37.52 -19.94
N GLN A 260 105.59 36.97 -21.06
CA GLN A 260 106.46 36.55 -22.15
C GLN A 260 107.25 37.72 -22.74
N LYS A 261 106.61 38.87 -22.95
CA LYS A 261 107.29 40.09 -23.42
C LYS A 261 108.35 40.56 -22.42
N ARG A 262 108.02 40.61 -21.13
CA ARG A 262 109.01 40.95 -20.08
C ARG A 262 110.18 39.97 -20.07
N ALA A 263 109.91 38.67 -20.22
CA ALA A 263 110.95 37.66 -20.28
C ALA A 263 111.86 37.84 -21.51
N SER A 264 111.31 38.17 -22.69
CA SER A 264 112.11 38.48 -23.88
C SER A 264 112.94 39.75 -23.72
N ASP A 265 112.36 40.81 -23.14
CA ASP A 265 113.04 42.08 -22.89
C ASP A 265 114.23 41.87 -21.92
N LEU A 266 114.00 41.15 -20.80
CA LEU A 266 115.05 40.79 -19.85
C LEU A 266 116.12 39.89 -20.48
N THR A 267 115.74 38.95 -21.34
CA THR A 267 116.70 38.09 -22.06
C THR A 267 117.58 38.92 -22.99
N ALA A 268 117.01 39.91 -23.69
CA ALA A 268 117.77 40.82 -24.54
C ALA A 268 118.73 41.69 -23.71
N GLU A 269 118.30 42.20 -22.55
CA GLU A 269 119.14 42.96 -21.63
C GLU A 269 120.29 42.13 -21.08
N VAL A 270 120.04 40.88 -20.66
CA VAL A 270 121.09 39.95 -20.21
C VAL A 270 122.13 39.74 -21.31
N ASN A 271 121.70 39.53 -22.56
CA ASN A 271 122.62 39.34 -23.69
C ASN A 271 123.46 40.60 -23.97
N ASP A 272 122.85 41.80 -23.91
CA ASP A 272 123.57 43.07 -24.07
C ASP A 272 124.60 43.28 -22.96
N LEU A 273 124.21 43.06 -21.71
CA LEU A 273 125.11 43.14 -20.55
C LEU A 273 126.25 42.13 -20.64
N GLN A 274 125.96 40.89 -21.05
CA GLN A 274 126.98 39.88 -21.28
C GLN A 274 127.96 40.29 -22.40
N GLY A 275 127.45 40.92 -23.46
CA GLY A 275 128.26 41.52 -24.52
C GLY A 275 129.17 42.64 -24.00
N LYS A 276 128.65 43.55 -23.17
CA LYS A 276 129.40 44.63 -22.51
C LYS A 276 130.48 44.09 -21.59
N ILE A 277 130.15 43.12 -20.73
CA ILE A 277 131.13 42.45 -19.87
C ILE A 277 132.25 41.83 -20.71
N GLY A 278 131.91 41.16 -21.82
CA GLY A 278 132.89 40.61 -22.73
C GLY A 278 133.81 41.65 -23.39
N MET A 279 133.31 42.85 -23.69
CA MET A 279 134.13 43.98 -24.18
C MET A 279 135.04 44.52 -23.07
N GLU A 280 134.49 44.84 -21.91
CA GLU A 280 135.24 45.35 -20.76
C GLU A 280 136.34 44.37 -20.32
N MET A 281 136.07 43.05 -20.34
CA MET A 281 137.09 42.04 -20.05
C MET A 281 138.25 42.07 -21.06
N ARG A 282 137.97 42.20 -22.36
CA ARG A 282 139.02 42.33 -23.39
C ARG A 282 139.79 43.64 -23.25
N ASP A 283 139.12 44.72 -22.87
CA ASP A 283 139.75 46.03 -22.66
C ASP A 283 140.66 46.01 -21.43
N ALA A 284 140.21 45.38 -20.34
CA ALA A 284 141.00 45.11 -19.15
C ALA A 284 142.21 44.21 -19.47
N GLU A 285 142.04 43.15 -20.26
CA GLU A 285 143.13 42.27 -20.70
C GLU A 285 144.16 43.03 -21.54
N ARG A 286 143.72 43.80 -22.55
CA ARG A 286 144.60 44.67 -23.35
C ARG A 286 145.33 45.70 -22.50
N SER A 287 144.64 46.33 -21.54
CA SER A 287 145.23 47.29 -20.59
C SER A 287 146.29 46.61 -19.72
N HIS A 288 146.02 45.40 -19.22
CA HIS A 288 146.99 44.61 -18.49
C HIS A 288 148.20 44.26 -19.36
N GLU A 289 148.01 43.80 -20.60
CA GLU A 289 149.11 43.50 -21.51
C GLU A 289 149.98 44.73 -21.80
N GLN A 290 149.34 45.89 -22.00
CA GLN A 290 150.01 47.18 -22.17
C GLN A 290 150.78 47.57 -20.90
N ALA A 291 150.18 47.43 -19.72
CA ALA A 291 150.85 47.69 -18.44
C ALA A 291 152.05 46.75 -18.24
N ALA A 292 151.92 45.46 -18.52
CA ALA A 292 153.02 44.49 -18.44
C ALA A 292 154.12 44.74 -19.47
N ALA A 293 153.78 45.27 -20.66
CA ALA A 293 154.76 45.71 -21.66
C ALA A 293 155.48 47.00 -21.23
N ALA A 294 154.74 47.95 -20.63
CA ALA A 294 155.29 49.15 -20.04
C ALA A 294 156.22 48.82 -18.87
N GLU A 295 155.84 47.92 -17.97
CA GLU A 295 156.68 47.41 -16.88
C GLU A 295 157.96 46.77 -17.40
N ARG A 296 157.88 45.92 -18.45
CA ARG A 296 159.08 45.38 -19.10
C ARG A 296 159.98 46.48 -19.66
N THR A 297 159.39 47.52 -20.25
CA THR A 297 160.14 48.68 -20.76
C THR A 297 160.78 49.47 -19.63
N ILE A 298 160.05 49.69 -18.52
CA ILE A 298 160.55 50.32 -17.31
C ILE A 298 161.73 49.52 -16.76
N GLN A 299 161.61 48.20 -16.60
CA GLN A 299 162.71 47.35 -16.14
C GLN A 299 163.95 47.44 -17.05
N ILE A 300 163.77 47.49 -18.37
CA ILE A 300 164.89 47.71 -19.31
C ILE A 300 165.52 49.08 -19.10
N LEU A 301 164.71 50.13 -18.92
CA LEU A 301 165.20 51.48 -18.67
C LEU A 301 165.88 51.62 -17.31
N GLU A 302 165.34 51.02 -16.26
CA GLU A 302 165.94 50.92 -14.92
C GLU A 302 167.27 50.19 -14.98
N HIS A 303 167.36 49.06 -15.68
CA HIS A 303 168.62 48.35 -15.88
C HIS A 303 169.63 49.20 -16.68
N ARG A 304 169.17 49.96 -17.69
CA ARG A 304 170.03 50.90 -18.43
C ARG A 304 170.48 52.07 -17.55
N LEU A 305 169.60 52.60 -16.71
CA LEU A 305 169.92 53.64 -15.73
C LEU A 305 170.94 53.13 -14.72
N ALA A 306 170.72 51.97 -14.11
CA ALA A 306 171.68 51.34 -13.21
C ALA A 306 173.05 51.10 -13.88
N ARG A 307 173.07 50.76 -15.18
CA ARG A 307 174.31 50.66 -15.97
C ARG A 307 174.97 52.02 -16.21
N CYS A 308 174.19 53.06 -16.48
CA CYS A 308 174.67 54.44 -16.63
C CYS A 308 175.20 55.00 -15.30
N GLU A 309 174.51 54.74 -14.18
CA GLU A 309 174.92 55.09 -12.83
C GLU A 309 176.21 54.38 -12.40
N ALA A 310 176.46 53.15 -12.88
CA ALA A 310 177.71 52.43 -12.67
C ALA A 310 178.90 52.96 -13.50
N SER A 311 178.67 53.84 -14.49
CA SER A 311 179.68 54.21 -15.49
C SER A 311 180.26 55.62 -15.38
N HIS A 312 179.61 56.61 -14.78
CA HIS A 312 180.17 57.96 -14.52
C HIS A 312 179.49 58.55 -13.27
N SER A 313 180.22 58.82 -12.18
CA SER A 313 180.97 60.05 -11.89
C SER A 313 180.26 61.34 -12.31
N SER A 314 179.62 61.98 -11.32
CA SER A 314 179.42 63.42 -11.19
C SER A 314 178.78 64.16 -12.36
N GLN A 315 177.45 64.24 -12.38
CA GLN A 315 176.76 65.51 -12.69
C GLN A 315 175.35 65.53 -12.11
N GLU A 316 175.07 66.57 -11.36
CA GLU A 316 173.92 66.77 -10.48
C GLU A 316 172.91 67.74 -11.14
N ILE A 317 171.64 67.65 -10.70
CA ILE A 317 170.55 68.67 -10.71
C ILE A 317 169.63 68.68 -11.98
N PRO A 318 168.31 69.03 -11.94
CA PRO A 318 167.38 69.42 -10.83
C PRO A 318 166.02 68.69 -10.77
N GLY A 319 165.37 68.77 -9.60
CA GLY A 319 163.94 68.48 -9.43
C GLY A 319 162.99 69.64 -9.76
N THR A 320 161.72 69.30 -9.97
CA THR A 320 160.54 70.20 -10.05
C THR A 320 159.31 69.38 -9.64
N GLN A 321 158.90 69.39 -8.38
CA GLN A 321 157.98 70.34 -7.73
C GLN A 321 156.62 70.49 -8.43
N VAL A 322 155.68 69.73 -7.87
CA VAL A 322 154.23 69.72 -8.06
C VAL A 322 153.63 71.11 -7.81
N THR A 323 152.79 71.60 -8.75
CA THR A 323 151.96 72.80 -8.60
C THR A 323 150.62 72.44 -7.95
N ALA A 324 150.49 72.76 -6.66
CA ALA A 324 149.28 72.65 -5.85
C ALA A 324 148.10 73.55 -6.32
N SER A 325 148.21 74.24 -7.46
CA SER A 325 147.10 75.04 -8.03
C SER A 325 146.10 74.19 -8.82
N GLN A 326 146.50 73.03 -9.34
CA GLN A 326 145.63 72.17 -10.16
C GLN A 326 144.61 71.38 -9.32
N GLN A 327 144.99 70.98 -8.10
CA GLN A 327 144.08 70.29 -7.17
C GLN A 327 143.03 71.23 -6.55
N GLN A 328 143.30 72.54 -6.45
CA GLN A 328 142.34 73.50 -5.89
C GLN A 328 141.20 73.86 -6.85
N THR A 329 141.46 73.82 -8.17
CA THR A 329 140.43 73.95 -9.21
C THR A 329 139.51 72.73 -9.25
N GLU A 330 140.04 71.53 -9.05
CA GLU A 330 139.28 70.28 -9.06
C GLU A 330 138.35 70.16 -7.83
N ILE A 331 138.82 70.62 -6.65
CA ILE A 331 138.00 70.68 -5.43
C ILE A 331 136.85 71.69 -5.56
N ASN A 332 137.07 72.82 -6.24
CA ASN A 332 136.01 73.82 -6.45
C ASN A 332 134.96 73.36 -7.47
N ASP A 333 135.37 72.63 -8.52
CA ASP A 333 134.44 72.04 -9.49
C ASP A 333 133.56 70.94 -8.87
N LEU A 334 134.12 70.10 -7.99
CA LEU A 334 133.35 69.08 -7.26
C LEU A 334 132.36 69.69 -6.24
N ARG A 335 132.70 70.84 -5.62
CA ARG A 335 131.77 71.57 -4.75
C ARG A 335 130.61 72.20 -5.51
N ARG A 336 130.82 72.65 -6.76
CA ARG A 336 129.75 73.15 -7.63
C ARG A 336 128.77 72.03 -8.03
N GLN A 337 129.29 70.86 -8.41
CA GLN A 337 128.46 69.70 -8.76
C GLN A 337 127.61 69.20 -7.57
N LEU A 338 128.14 69.27 -6.34
CA LEU A 338 127.38 68.91 -5.14
C LEU A 338 126.27 69.94 -4.80
N GLY A 339 126.46 71.21 -5.18
CA GLY A 339 125.45 72.28 -5.04
C GLY A 339 124.29 72.10 -6.02
N GLU A 340 124.57 71.72 -7.26
CA GLU A 340 123.56 71.45 -8.31
C GLU A 340 122.77 70.16 -8.01
N ALA A 341 123.42 69.12 -7.46
CA ALA A 341 122.75 67.88 -7.06
C ALA A 341 121.76 68.06 -5.89
N LYS A 342 121.95 69.09 -5.03
CA LYS A 342 121.03 69.39 -3.92
C LYS A 342 119.76 70.12 -4.33
N GLN A 343 119.72 70.75 -5.51
CA GLN A 343 118.51 71.41 -6.04
C GLN A 343 117.62 70.47 -6.88
N GLY A 344 118.12 69.30 -7.28
CA GLY A 344 117.36 68.33 -8.09
C GLY A 344 116.51 67.33 -7.28
N PHE A 345 116.63 67.29 -5.95
CA PHE A 345 115.82 66.39 -5.11
C PHE A 345 114.52 67.10 -4.68
N MET A 346 113.61 67.24 -5.64
CA MET A 346 112.26 67.72 -5.39
C MET A 346 111.47 66.61 -4.66
N TRP A 347 111.34 66.74 -3.34
CA TRP A 347 110.36 65.96 -2.56
C TRP A 347 108.96 66.25 -3.12
N PRO A 348 108.04 65.28 -3.23
CA PRO A 348 106.65 65.56 -3.59
C PRO A 348 106.11 66.68 -2.71
N SER A 349 105.60 67.75 -3.33
CA SER A 349 105.05 68.92 -2.63
C SER A 349 104.13 68.47 -1.49
N GLU A 350 104.25 69.10 -0.32
CA GLU A 350 103.39 68.91 0.87
C GLU A 350 101.89 68.83 0.51
N GLN A 351 101.51 69.50 -0.58
CA GLN A 351 100.15 69.54 -1.13
C GLN A 351 99.70 68.20 -1.74
N VAL A 352 100.60 67.46 -2.41
CA VAL A 352 100.33 66.10 -2.94
C VAL A 352 100.23 65.09 -1.79
N ALA A 353 101.03 65.26 -0.75
CA ALA A 353 100.92 64.45 0.46
C ALA A 353 99.59 64.72 1.21
N GLN A 354 99.18 66.00 1.33
CA GLN A 354 97.89 66.36 1.93
C GLN A 354 96.68 65.84 1.15
N GLU A 355 96.69 65.93 -0.18
CA GLU A 355 95.63 65.35 -1.02
C GLU A 355 95.58 63.81 -0.91
N GLY A 356 96.74 63.16 -0.82
CA GLY A 356 96.82 61.72 -0.56
C GLY A 356 96.18 61.33 0.77
N VAL A 357 96.49 62.08 1.84
CA VAL A 357 95.90 61.85 3.17
C VAL A 357 94.39 62.15 3.17
N GLN A 358 93.92 63.16 2.44
CA GLN A 358 92.49 63.47 2.32
C GLN A 358 91.72 62.35 1.60
N LYS A 359 92.26 61.82 0.50
CA LYS A 359 91.67 60.66 -0.20
C LYS A 359 91.65 59.42 0.67
N LEU A 360 92.72 59.16 1.42
CA LEU A 360 92.76 58.02 2.35
C LEU A 360 91.71 58.17 3.47
N ARG A 361 91.46 59.39 3.96
CA ARG A 361 90.38 59.66 4.93
C ARG A 361 88.99 59.43 4.36
N GLU A 362 88.74 59.83 3.11
CA GLU A 362 87.46 59.56 2.45
C GLU A 362 87.23 58.07 2.21
N VAL A 363 88.26 57.34 1.74
CA VAL A 363 88.19 55.89 1.55
C VAL A 363 87.92 55.18 2.88
N LEU A 364 88.61 55.59 3.95
CA LEU A 364 88.37 55.04 5.28
C LEU A 364 86.95 55.31 5.78
N GLY A 365 86.43 56.53 5.62
CA GLY A 365 85.06 56.88 6.01
C GLY A 365 83.97 56.24 5.14
N ASN A 366 84.27 55.87 3.90
CA ASN A 366 83.37 55.07 3.04
C ASN A 366 83.36 53.61 3.47
N GLU A 367 84.52 53.02 3.76
CA GLU A 367 84.67 51.65 4.24
C GLU A 367 84.02 51.45 5.61
N GLU A 368 84.19 52.38 6.54
CA GLU A 368 83.53 52.34 7.85
C GLU A 368 82.00 52.36 7.72
N ARG A 369 81.46 53.19 6.81
CA ARG A 369 80.02 53.20 6.52
C ARG A 369 79.54 51.90 5.89
N ALA A 370 80.26 51.38 4.90
CA ALA A 370 79.94 50.10 4.28
C ALA A 370 79.88 48.97 5.31
N ARG A 371 80.84 48.90 6.23
CA ARG A 371 80.82 47.92 7.33
C ARG A 371 79.65 48.10 8.28
N THR A 372 79.26 49.33 8.60
CA THR A 372 78.06 49.56 9.43
C THR A 372 76.77 49.16 8.72
N GLU A 373 76.66 49.40 7.42
CA GLU A 373 75.51 48.99 6.60
C GLU A 373 75.43 47.47 6.47
N ASP A 374 76.55 46.81 6.23
CA ASP A 374 76.65 45.35 6.22
C ASP A 374 76.26 44.76 7.57
N ASN A 375 76.75 45.32 8.69
CA ASN A 375 76.33 44.87 10.03
C ASN A 375 74.82 45.02 10.26
N ILE A 376 74.20 46.10 9.77
CA ILE A 376 72.74 46.28 9.85
C ILE A 376 72.02 45.27 8.96
N CYS A 377 72.52 45.02 7.75
CA CYS A 377 71.97 44.06 6.81
C CYS A 377 72.01 42.64 7.37
N TRP A 378 73.17 42.22 7.88
CA TRP A 378 73.33 40.94 8.58
C TRP A 378 72.45 40.86 9.81
N GLY A 379 72.37 41.91 10.64
CA GLY A 379 71.49 41.93 11.81
C GLY A 379 69.99 41.89 11.50
N LYS A 380 69.55 42.33 10.31
CA LYS A 380 68.17 42.13 9.83
C LYS A 380 67.96 40.69 9.38
N LYS A 381 68.86 40.17 8.55
CA LYS A 381 68.78 38.81 8.02
C LYS A 381 68.81 37.76 9.14
N THR A 382 69.63 37.96 10.17
CA THR A 382 69.64 37.08 11.34
C THR A 382 68.31 37.09 12.08
N ARG A 383 67.69 38.24 12.30
CA ARG A 383 66.36 38.32 12.95
C ARG A 383 65.26 37.69 12.10
N GLU A 384 65.28 37.87 10.79
CA GLU A 384 64.33 37.23 9.87
C GLU A 384 64.45 35.70 9.94
N LEU A 385 65.69 35.19 9.93
CA LEU A 385 65.95 33.75 10.07
C LEU A 385 65.54 33.20 11.44
N GLU A 386 65.76 33.95 12.52
CA GLU A 386 65.29 33.60 13.87
C GLU A 386 63.75 33.54 13.94
N ASP A 387 63.05 34.52 13.35
CA ASP A 387 61.59 34.54 13.26
C ASP A 387 61.05 33.37 12.42
N GLU A 388 61.69 33.02 11.30
CA GLU A 388 61.34 31.85 10.51
C GLU A 388 61.57 30.55 11.28
N CYS A 389 62.70 30.41 11.99
CA CYS A 389 62.97 29.26 12.84
C CYS A 389 61.93 29.14 13.97
N GLN A 390 61.52 30.26 14.56
CA GLN A 390 60.50 30.28 15.60
C GLN A 390 59.12 29.92 15.05
N LYS A 391 58.75 30.38 13.86
CA LYS A 391 57.52 29.97 13.16
C LYS A 391 57.53 28.48 12.80
N LEU A 392 58.67 27.95 12.35
CA LEU A 392 58.82 26.53 12.07
C LEU A 392 58.70 25.71 13.36
N ARG A 393 59.29 26.17 14.47
CA ARG A 393 59.19 25.54 15.79
C ARG A 393 57.74 25.51 16.30
N THR A 394 57.03 26.64 16.24
CA THR A 394 55.62 26.70 16.67
C THR A 394 54.70 25.87 15.77
N ARG A 395 54.94 25.88 14.45
CA ARG A 395 54.20 25.03 13.50
C ARG A 395 54.43 23.54 13.76
N TRP A 396 55.66 23.12 14.01
CA TRP A 396 55.99 21.75 14.40
C TRP A 396 55.31 21.33 15.72
N THR A 397 55.27 22.21 16.72
CA THR A 397 54.59 21.92 18.00
C THR A 397 53.06 21.90 17.90
N CYS A 398 52.47 22.62 16.93
CA CYS A 398 51.02 22.63 16.73
C CYS A 398 50.52 21.48 15.85
N GLU A 399 51.33 20.98 14.90
CA GLU A 399 50.96 19.86 14.03
C GLU A 399 51.11 18.48 14.74
N HIS A 400 51.80 18.40 15.88
CA HIS A 400 51.95 17.17 16.68
C HIS A 400 51.73 17.42 18.19
N PRO A 401 50.46 17.49 18.68
CA PRO A 401 50.18 17.74 20.10
C PRO A 401 50.44 16.53 21.00
N PHE A 402 50.69 15.35 20.44
CA PHE A 402 50.97 14.11 21.17
C PHE A 402 52.18 13.41 20.55
N GLY A 403 53.32 13.50 21.20
CA GLY A 403 54.55 12.87 20.75
C GLY A 403 55.71 13.07 21.73
N GLY A 404 55.53 12.62 22.97
CA GLY A 404 56.68 12.36 23.84
C GLY A 404 57.61 11.33 23.16
N CYS A 405 58.92 11.52 23.32
CA CYS A 405 60.03 10.65 22.89
C CYS A 405 60.85 11.07 21.65
N CYS A 406 61.13 12.36 21.44
CA CYS A 406 62.22 12.79 20.54
C CYS A 406 63.29 13.63 21.25
N ALA A 407 63.61 13.33 22.52
CA ALA A 407 64.71 13.96 23.23
C ALA A 407 66.10 13.36 22.88
N GLU A 408 66.17 12.22 22.17
CA GLU A 408 67.45 11.53 21.89
C GLU A 408 68.02 11.76 20.48
N PHE A 409 67.30 12.44 19.57
CA PHE A 409 67.79 12.65 18.20
C PHE A 409 68.50 13.99 17.96
N LEU A 410 68.48 14.92 18.93
CA LEU A 410 69.13 16.22 18.78
C LEU A 410 70.60 16.26 19.21
N ASP A 411 71.10 15.22 19.88
CA ASP A 411 72.51 15.18 20.35
C ASP A 411 73.50 14.61 19.32
N ARG A 412 73.01 14.15 18.16
CA ARG A 412 73.87 13.69 17.03
C ARG A 412 73.88 14.61 15.81
N GLY A 413 73.00 15.60 15.74
CA GLY A 413 72.94 16.57 14.62
C GLY A 413 73.81 17.82 14.81
N ALA A 414 74.21 18.13 16.04
CA ALA A 414 74.96 19.36 16.35
C ALA A 414 76.48 19.27 16.07
N LEU A 415 76.98 18.12 15.64
CA LEU A 415 78.43 17.87 15.45
C LEU A 415 78.93 18.06 14.02
N LEU A 416 78.07 18.47 13.06
CA LEU A 416 78.45 18.61 11.65
C LEU A 416 78.44 20.06 11.11
N ILE A 417 78.17 21.07 11.93
CA ILE A 417 78.13 22.49 11.52
C ILE A 417 79.22 23.33 12.21
N LEU A 418 80.35 22.72 12.57
CA LEU A 418 81.53 23.44 13.11
C LEU A 418 82.83 23.20 12.32
N CYS A 419 82.76 22.66 11.09
CA CYS A 419 83.96 22.47 10.25
C CYS A 419 83.86 23.09 8.85
N ALA A 420 83.01 24.08 8.65
CA ALA A 420 82.92 24.78 7.37
C ALA A 420 82.73 26.29 7.55
N TRP A 421 83.53 26.94 8.39
CA TRP A 421 83.90 28.35 8.32
C TRP A 421 85.31 28.53 8.87
#